data_AF-A0A535EE79-F1
#
_entry.id   AF-A0A535EE79-F1
#
_cell.length_a   1.000
_cell.length_b   1.000
_cell.length_c   1.000
_cell.angle_alpha   90.00
_cell.angle_beta   90.00
_cell.angle_gamma   90.00
#
_symmetry.space_group_name_H-M   'P 1'
#
loop_
_entity.id
_entity.type
_entity.pdbx_description
1 polymer ?
#
loop_
_entity_poly.entity_id
_entity_poly.type
_entity_poly.pdbx_seq_one_letter_code
_entity_poly.pdbx_strand_id
1 'polypeptide(L)'
;MNPNVPDRRGTELGPEDFGPDALADIAYAGSAVIAVVADVDHHHNADGGWDCWQDDPAEEIRIVRDVIAQIEAGLKEAKQRLAYVERPARLAAARRARRAQREADQEAER
;
A
#
# COMPACT_ATOMS: atom_id res chain seq x y z
N MET A 1 17.96 -11.13 -25.43
CA MET A 1 17.07 -10.90 -24.27
C MET A 1 16.60 -12.24 -23.77
N ASN A 2 16.98 -12.62 -22.56
CA ASN A 2 16.62 -13.92 -21.96
C ASN A 2 15.44 -13.69 -21.00
N PRO A 3 14.23 -14.23 -21.26
CA PRO A 3 13.03 -13.92 -20.48
C PRO A 3 12.91 -14.72 -19.18
N ASN A 4 13.96 -15.42 -18.74
CA ASN A 4 13.88 -16.34 -17.60
C ASN A 4 14.79 -15.92 -16.45
N VAL A 5 14.69 -14.64 -16.05
CA VAL A 5 15.14 -14.25 -14.71
C VAL A 5 13.96 -14.54 -13.79
N PRO A 6 13.99 -15.59 -12.96
CA PRO A 6 12.98 -15.77 -11.92
C PRO A 6 12.95 -14.48 -11.11
N ASP A 7 11.78 -13.85 -11.08
CA ASP A 7 11.55 -12.61 -10.37
C ASP A 7 12.10 -12.79 -8.94
N ARG A 8 13.04 -11.93 -8.52
CA ARG A 8 13.61 -11.96 -7.17
C ARG A 8 12.61 -11.51 -6.09
N ARG A 9 11.30 -11.60 -6.37
CA ARG A 9 10.22 -11.45 -5.40
C ARG A 9 10.08 -12.79 -4.68
N GLY A 10 10.71 -12.88 -3.52
CA GLY A 10 10.64 -14.07 -2.67
C GLY A 10 9.21 -14.56 -2.49
N THR A 11 9.04 -15.88 -2.59
CA THR A 11 7.83 -16.70 -2.38
C THR A 11 6.49 -15.99 -2.59
N GLU A 12 5.77 -16.38 -3.64
CA GLU A 12 4.41 -15.91 -3.91
C GLU A 12 3.50 -16.04 -2.68
N LEU A 13 2.79 -14.95 -2.34
CA LEU A 13 1.87 -14.88 -1.21
C LEU A 13 0.55 -15.55 -1.59
N GLY A 14 0.07 -16.45 -0.73
CA GLY A 14 -1.28 -17.00 -0.78
C GLY A 14 -2.20 -16.37 0.28
N PRO A 15 -3.54 -16.47 0.13
CA PRO A 15 -4.49 -16.03 1.16
C PRO A 15 -4.22 -16.63 2.55
N GLU A 16 -3.71 -17.87 2.60
CA GLU A 16 -3.34 -18.59 3.82
C GLU A 16 -2.15 -18.00 4.56
N ASP A 17 -1.36 -17.15 3.91
CA ASP A 17 -0.20 -16.49 4.52
C ASP A 17 -0.63 -15.26 5.36
N PHE A 18 -1.88 -14.81 5.24
CA PHE A 18 -2.42 -13.65 5.94
C PHE A 18 -3.18 -14.03 7.22
N GLY A 19 -3.18 -13.12 8.19
CA GLY A 19 -3.97 -13.25 9.41
C GLY A 19 -5.48 -13.04 9.16
N PRO A 20 -6.34 -13.41 10.13
CA PRO A 20 -7.80 -13.36 9.99
C PRO A 20 -8.34 -11.96 9.68
N ASP A 21 -7.65 -10.92 10.17
CA ASP A 21 -8.08 -9.52 10.03
C ASP A 21 -7.43 -8.80 8.84
N ALA A 22 -6.61 -9.48 8.02
CA ALA A 22 -5.79 -8.84 7.00
C ALA A 22 -6.59 -8.05 5.97
N LEU A 23 -7.80 -8.51 5.60
CA LEU A 23 -8.67 -7.78 4.69
C LEU A 23 -9.13 -6.44 5.29
N ALA A 24 -9.47 -6.44 6.58
CA ALA A 24 -9.85 -5.22 7.29
C ALA A 24 -8.66 -4.27 7.41
N ASP A 25 -7.47 -4.79 7.74
CA ASP A 25 -6.25 -3.99 7.86
C ASP A 25 -5.82 -3.39 6.51
N ILE A 26 -5.93 -4.14 5.42
CA ILE A 26 -5.65 -3.64 4.06
C ILE A 26 -6.65 -2.56 3.66
N ALA A 27 -7.94 -2.79 3.93
CA ALA A 27 -8.98 -1.79 3.67
C ALA A 27 -8.73 -0.50 4.48
N TYR A 28 -8.34 -0.63 5.75
CA TYR A 28 -8.00 0.48 6.63
C TYR A 28 -6.68 1.18 6.24
N ALA A 29 -5.74 0.45 5.63
CA ALA A 29 -4.56 1.06 5.01
C ALA A 29 -4.95 1.92 3.81
N GLY A 30 -5.86 1.43 2.96
CA GLY A 30 -6.39 2.18 1.82
C GLY A 30 -7.22 3.40 2.23
N SER A 31 -7.97 3.31 3.34
CA SER A 31 -8.85 4.40 3.79
C SER A 31 -8.09 5.67 4.19
N ALA A 32 -6.83 5.58 4.62
CA ALA A 32 -6.02 6.74 4.98
C ALA A 32 -5.79 7.68 3.78
N VAL A 33 -5.56 7.13 2.59
CA VAL A 33 -5.40 7.94 1.36
C VAL A 33 -6.75 8.51 0.92
N ILE A 34 -7.81 7.70 0.98
CA ILE A 34 -9.15 8.12 0.60
C ILE A 34 -9.64 9.26 1.51
N ALA A 35 -9.36 9.19 2.82
CA ALA A 35 -9.71 10.22 3.77
C ALA A 35 -9.05 11.56 3.42
N VAL A 36 -7.75 11.56 3.08
CA VAL A 36 -7.03 12.77 2.67
C VAL A 36 -7.60 13.34 1.37
N VAL A 37 -7.88 12.51 0.38
CA VAL A 37 -8.48 12.96 -0.88
C VAL A 37 -9.88 13.56 -0.64
N ALA A 38 -10.70 12.91 0.18
CA ALA A 38 -12.02 13.40 0.54
C ALA A 38 -11.96 14.70 1.35
N ASP A 39 -10.97 14.85 2.23
CA ASP A 39 -10.77 16.06 3.03
C ASP A 39 -10.32 17.24 2.16
N VAL A 40 -9.38 17.01 1.26
CA VAL A 40 -8.95 18.00 0.25
C VAL A 40 -10.13 18.40 -0.63
N ASP A 41 -10.87 17.43 -1.16
CA ASP A 41 -12.05 17.72 -1.98
C ASP A 41 -13.12 18.48 -1.21
N HIS A 42 -13.39 18.11 0.05
CA HIS A 42 -14.37 18.80 0.88
C HIS A 42 -13.99 20.26 1.12
N HIS A 43 -12.75 20.51 1.58
CA HIS A 43 -12.29 21.87 1.91
C HIS A 43 -12.12 22.78 0.70
N HIS A 44 -11.90 22.20 -0.49
CA HIS A 44 -11.67 23.01 -1.70
C HIS A 44 -12.87 23.03 -2.63
N ASN A 45 -13.76 22.03 -2.64
CA ASN A 45 -14.90 21.96 -3.55
C ASN A 45 -16.27 22.10 -2.88
N ALA A 46 -16.45 21.71 -1.60
CA ALA A 46 -17.77 21.74 -0.97
C ALA A 46 -18.20 23.15 -0.49
N ASP A 47 -17.24 24.05 -0.26
CA ASP A 47 -17.47 25.44 0.20
C ASP A 47 -17.44 26.49 -0.93
N GLY A 48 -17.61 26.08 -2.19
CA GLY A 48 -17.68 27.01 -3.33
C GLY A 48 -16.92 26.59 -4.59
N GLY A 49 -16.28 25.42 -4.59
CA GLY A 49 -15.37 25.03 -5.67
C GLY A 49 -14.01 25.70 -5.50
N TRP A 50 -12.94 25.02 -5.91
CA TRP A 50 -11.64 25.66 -6.03
C TRP A 50 -11.78 26.70 -7.13
N ASP A 51 -11.94 27.97 -6.74
CA ASP A 51 -11.94 29.08 -7.68
C ASP A 51 -10.50 29.34 -8.09
N CYS A 52 -10.01 28.65 -9.12
CA CYS A 52 -8.66 28.81 -9.64
C CYS A 52 -8.39 30.18 -10.29
N TRP A 53 -9.34 31.12 -10.17
CA TRP A 53 -9.24 32.50 -10.64
C TRP A 53 -8.93 33.50 -9.53
N GLN A 54 -8.40 33.07 -8.38
CA GLN A 54 -7.88 33.97 -7.33
C GLN A 54 -6.85 34.98 -7.90
N ASP A 55 -6.88 36.21 -7.39
CA ASP A 55 -6.01 37.31 -7.83
C ASP A 55 -4.57 37.23 -7.27
N ASP A 56 -4.27 36.27 -6.37
CA ASP A 56 -2.93 36.08 -5.79
C ASP A 56 -2.30 34.70 -6.11
N PRO A 57 -1.40 34.64 -7.11
CA PRO A 57 -0.65 33.43 -7.43
C PRO A 57 0.23 32.88 -6.30
N ALA A 58 0.67 33.72 -5.35
CA ALA A 58 1.52 33.27 -4.25
C ALA A 58 0.72 32.47 -3.21
N GLU A 59 -0.50 32.92 -2.91
CA GLU A 59 -1.45 32.17 -2.09
C GLU A 59 -1.84 30.84 -2.76
N GLU A 60 -2.08 30.88 -4.07
CA GLU A 60 -2.45 29.69 -4.84
C GLU A 60 -1.34 28.62 -4.79
N ILE A 61 -0.09 29.03 -4.98
CA ILE A 61 1.07 28.12 -4.85
C ILE A 61 1.17 27.53 -3.44
N ARG A 62 0.86 28.31 -2.40
CA ARG A 62 0.89 27.83 -1.00
C ARG A 62 -0.17 26.76 -0.78
N ILE A 63 -1.41 26.99 -1.22
CA ILE A 63 -2.52 26.03 -1.11
C ILE A 63 -2.17 24.73 -1.83
N VAL A 64 -1.71 24.80 -3.08
CA VAL A 64 -1.33 23.61 -3.86
C VAL A 64 -0.23 22.82 -3.18
N ARG A 65 0.80 23.49 -2.62
CA ARG A 65 1.87 22.82 -1.87
C ARG A 65 1.36 22.13 -0.61
N ASP A 66 0.46 22.78 0.12
CA ASP A 66 -0.12 22.22 1.34
C ASP A 66 -0.97 20.97 1.03
N VAL A 67 -1.75 20.99 -0.06
CA VAL A 67 -2.52 19.82 -0.54
C VAL A 67 -1.59 18.68 -0.94
N ILE A 68 -0.53 18.95 -1.70
CA ILE A 68 0.46 17.93 -2.08
C ILE A 68 1.06 17.29 -0.83
N ALA A 69 1.48 18.09 0.15
CA ALA A 69 2.08 17.60 1.38
C ALA A 69 1.13 16.68 2.17
N GLN A 70 -0.16 17.01 2.22
CA GLN A 70 -1.17 16.17 2.86
C GLN A 70 -1.34 14.82 2.15
N ILE A 71 -1.44 14.82 0.81
CA ILE A 71 -1.52 13.59 0.00
C ILE A 71 -0.29 12.71 0.21
N GLU A 72 0.91 13.31 0.21
CA GLU A 72 2.15 12.59 0.46
C GLU A 72 2.19 11.96 1.86
N ALA A 73 1.70 12.67 2.88
CA ALA A 73 1.60 12.14 4.23
C ALA A 73 0.64 10.94 4.31
N GLY A 74 -0.56 11.04 3.70
CA GLY A 74 -1.52 9.93 3.62
C GLY A 74 -0.96 8.72 2.87
N LEU A 75 -0.26 8.95 1.75
CA LEU A 75 0.41 7.89 0.99
C LEU A 75 1.51 7.20 1.81
N LYS A 76 2.29 7.97 2.57
CA LYS A 76 3.32 7.43 3.45
C LYS A 76 2.72 6.53 4.53
N GLU A 77 1.64 6.97 5.16
CA GLU A 77 0.94 6.20 6.18
C GLU A 77 0.35 4.90 5.60
N ALA A 78 -0.36 4.98 4.48
CA ALA A 78 -0.93 3.80 3.82
C ALA A 78 0.16 2.77 3.45
N LYS A 79 1.30 3.22 2.92
CA LYS A 79 2.45 2.34 2.64
C LYS A 79 2.98 1.67 3.90
N GLN A 80 3.08 2.39 5.01
CA GLN A 80 3.54 1.83 6.28
C GLN A 80 2.57 0.76 6.81
N ARG A 81 1.26 1.02 6.74
CA ARG A 81 0.23 0.07 7.15
C ARG A 81 0.21 -1.18 6.27
N LEU A 82 0.30 -1.02 4.94
CA LEU A 82 0.43 -2.16 4.03
C LEU A 82 1.67 -3.00 4.35
N ALA A 83 2.83 -2.35 4.56
CA ALA A 83 4.04 -3.06 4.92
C ALA A 83 3.91 -3.82 6.25
N TYR A 84 3.14 -3.30 7.21
CA TYR A 84 2.86 -3.97 8.47
C TYR A 84 2.07 -5.27 8.28
N VAL A 85 1.09 -5.29 7.38
CA VAL A 85 0.31 -6.49 7.03
C VAL A 85 1.12 -7.47 6.17
N GLU A 86 1.88 -6.95 5.21
CA GLU A 86 2.59 -7.77 4.21
C GLU A 86 3.83 -8.48 4.79
N ARG A 87 4.54 -7.84 5.72
CA ARG A 87 5.76 -8.39 6.33
C ARG A 87 5.55 -9.76 7.01
N PRO A 88 4.55 -9.96 7.90
CA PRO A 88 4.29 -11.28 8.47
C PRO A 88 3.84 -12.29 7.42
N ALA A 89 3.04 -11.88 6.42
CA ALA A 89 2.63 -12.76 5.33
C ALA A 89 3.81 -13.27 4.51
N ARG A 90 4.77 -12.40 4.20
CA ARG A 90 6.03 -12.81 3.54
C ARG A 90 6.83 -13.81 4.36
N LEU A 91 6.82 -13.68 5.68
CA LEU A 91 7.47 -14.64 6.57
C LEU A 91 6.73 -15.99 6.59
N ALA A 92 5.39 -15.98 6.59
CA ALA A 92 4.57 -17.19 6.50
C ALA A 92 4.79 -17.93 5.18
N ALA A 93 4.76 -17.21 4.05
CA ALA A 93 5.03 -17.77 2.72
C ALA A 93 6.41 -18.44 2.67
N ALA A 94 7.45 -17.75 3.16
CA ALA A 94 8.80 -18.31 3.21
C ALA A 94 8.89 -19.58 4.06
N ARG A 95 8.12 -19.68 5.16
CA ARG A 95 8.05 -20.90 5.99
C ARG A 95 7.33 -22.03 5.26
N ARG A 96 6.23 -21.73 4.56
CA ARG A 96 5.47 -22.68 3.73
C ARG A 96 6.36 -23.27 2.63
N ALA A 97 7.07 -22.43 1.88
CA ALA A 97 7.99 -22.90 0.83
C ALA A 97 9.11 -23.79 1.37
N ARG A 98 9.73 -23.41 2.50
CA ARG A 98 10.76 -24.24 3.15
C ARG A 98 10.22 -25.58 3.64
N ARG A 99 8.96 -25.62 4.08
CA ARG A 99 8.32 -26.86 4.51
C ARG A 99 8.06 -27.78 3.31
N ALA A 100 7.48 -27.23 2.23
CA ALA A 100 7.23 -27.98 1.00
C ALA A 100 8.52 -28.57 0.41
N GLN A 101 9.62 -27.80 0.42
CA GLN A 101 10.92 -28.31 -0.04
C GLN A 101 11.40 -29.52 0.78
N ARG A 102 11.33 -29.45 2.11
CA ARG A 102 11.76 -30.55 2.98
C ARG A 102 10.90 -31.81 2.79
N GLU A 103 9.60 -31.64 2.56
CA GLU A 103 8.69 -32.75 2.29
C GLU A 103 9.02 -33.41 0.94
N ALA A 104 9.29 -32.61 -0.10
CA ALA A 104 9.72 -33.11 -1.41
C ALA A 104 11.07 -33.84 -1.36
N ASP A 105 12.05 -33.32 -0.61
CA ASP A 105 13.36 -33.96 -0.44
C ASP A 105 13.21 -35.33 0.24
N GLN A 106 12.36 -35.43 1.27
CA GLN A 106 12.07 -36.69 1.96
C GLN A 106 11.32 -37.71 1.10
N GLU A 107 10.48 -37.25 0.17
CA GLU A 107 9.82 -38.12 -0.81
C GLU A 107 10.78 -38.62 -1.88
N ALA A 108 11.76 -37.82 -2.30
CA ALA A 108 12.77 -38.20 -3.29
C ALA A 108 13.81 -39.21 -2.75
N GLU A 109 14.00 -39.27 -1.43
CA GLU A 109 14.89 -40.22 -0.75
C GLU A 109 14.23 -41.58 -0.44
N ARG A 110 12.94 -41.76 -0.74
CA ARG A 110 12.18 -43.00 -0.55
C ARG A 110 12.04 -43.79 -1.85
#